data_AF-A0AAC9K4L2-F1
#
_entry.id   AF-A0AAC9K4L2-F1
#
_cell.length_a   1.000
_cell.length_b   1.000
_cell.length_c   1.000
_cell.angle_alpha   90.00
_cell.angle_beta   90.00
_cell.angle_gamma   90.00
#
_symmetry.space_group_name_H-M   'P 1'
#
loop_
_entity.id
_entity.type
_entity.pdbx_description
1 polymer ?
#
loop_
_entity_poly.entity_id
_entity_poly.type
_entity_poly.pdbx_seq_one_letter_code
_entity_poly.pdbx_strand_id
1 'polypeptide(L)'
;MAMSFEEFRASLTRADLRAPLGLQLTDLEARQVADDTASAQSWYAYWVSTQPTAPPPPTGPAYDAPPPAYDAPPPAYDTAPVYATQAPAPAGPPVYPGYTAAPDGPPGQKRRVGLWVALSIVGALLLIAAIVVIFAFATARHWTKTDVPEQPETFRSEEYETGRYDVTMDDVNPCSVNQDWTDCTNLMVATYTAACVDVELTESATRLCAEYSAAIDEMKAQDGDGYFVATLGSYGSLHRTPEIDTRQVSNDDYEPAVTHEAVCYLGFIGECE
;
A
#
# COMPACT_ATOMS: atom_id res chain seq x y z
N MET A 1 27.46 6.40 -5.18
CA MET A 1 26.86 5.41 -6.09
C MET A 1 26.41 4.25 -5.21
N ALA A 2 25.12 3.95 -5.18
CA ALA A 2 24.59 2.84 -4.38
C ALA A 2 25.09 1.50 -4.97
N MET A 3 25.52 0.57 -4.12
CA MET A 3 25.88 -0.79 -4.56
C MET A 3 24.64 -1.54 -5.04
N SER A 4 24.79 -2.50 -5.95
CA SER A 4 23.66 -3.31 -6.43
C SER A 4 23.19 -4.34 -5.39
N PHE A 5 21.98 -4.87 -5.58
CA PHE A 5 21.39 -5.89 -4.69
C PHE A 5 22.27 -7.15 -4.55
N GLU A 6 22.84 -7.66 -5.66
CA GLU A 6 23.70 -8.85 -5.61
C GLU A 6 25.04 -8.57 -4.92
N GLU A 7 25.59 -7.37 -5.10
CA GLU A 7 26.81 -6.95 -4.38
C GLU A 7 26.55 -6.80 -2.88
N PHE A 8 25.36 -6.31 -2.49
CA PHE A 8 24.92 -6.23 -1.10
C PHE A 8 24.74 -7.63 -0.49
N ARG A 9 24.10 -8.56 -1.20
CA ARG A 9 23.93 -9.93 -0.71
C ARG A 9 25.27 -10.64 -0.53
N ALA A 10 26.20 -10.42 -1.45
CA ALA A 10 27.55 -10.97 -1.36
C ALA A 10 28.39 -10.34 -0.21
N SER A 11 28.15 -9.09 0.16
CA SER A 11 28.86 -8.43 1.28
C SER A 11 28.39 -8.89 2.66
N LEU A 12 27.14 -9.33 2.81
CA LEU A 12 26.62 -9.86 4.09
C LEU A 12 27.39 -11.08 4.60
N THR A 13 27.88 -11.93 3.70
CA THR A 13 28.63 -13.16 4.04
C THR A 13 30.09 -12.90 4.43
N ARG A 14 30.57 -11.66 4.28
CA ARG A 14 31.96 -11.25 4.50
C ARG A 14 32.04 -10.16 5.58
N ALA A 15 32.61 -10.50 6.74
CA ALA A 15 32.66 -9.60 7.89
C ALA A 15 33.37 -8.26 7.60
N ASP A 16 34.42 -8.28 6.76
CA ASP A 16 35.16 -7.11 6.29
C ASP A 16 34.33 -6.15 5.44
N LEU A 17 33.35 -6.66 4.70
CA LEU A 17 32.45 -5.86 3.88
C LEU A 17 31.13 -5.54 4.55
N ARG A 18 30.74 -6.27 5.59
CA ARG A 18 29.54 -5.98 6.39
C ARG A 18 29.73 -4.79 7.32
N ALA A 19 30.91 -4.67 7.96
CA ALA A 19 31.23 -3.58 8.87
C ALA A 19 30.95 -2.16 8.30
N PRO A 20 31.34 -1.83 7.06
CA PRO A 20 31.04 -0.51 6.49
C PRO A 20 29.57 -0.29 6.08
N LEU A 21 28.72 -1.33 6.10
CA LEU A 21 27.28 -1.18 5.82
C LEU A 21 26.51 -0.61 7.01
N GLY A 22 27.09 -0.62 8.21
CA GLY A 22 26.44 -0.11 9.42
C GLY A 22 25.24 -0.94 9.90
N LEU A 23 25.09 -2.17 9.39
CA LEU A 23 24.01 -3.07 9.77
C LEU A 23 24.36 -3.83 11.06
N GLN A 24 23.47 -3.77 12.05
CA GLN A 24 23.60 -4.48 13.33
C GLN A 24 23.17 -5.95 13.15
N LEU A 25 23.94 -6.72 12.40
CA LEU A 25 23.72 -8.15 12.16
C LEU A 25 24.90 -8.96 12.68
N THR A 26 24.62 -10.02 13.45
CA THR A 26 25.62 -11.03 13.82
C THR A 26 26.04 -11.86 12.60
N ASP A 27 27.14 -12.62 12.73
CA ASP A 27 27.61 -13.50 11.66
C ASP A 27 26.62 -14.59 11.27
N LEU A 28 25.82 -15.06 12.23
CA LEU A 28 24.79 -16.06 11.99
C LEU A 28 23.60 -15.45 11.24
N GLU A 29 23.12 -14.29 11.69
CA GLU A 29 21.99 -13.59 11.08
C GLU A 29 22.33 -13.12 9.66
N ALA A 30 23.54 -12.60 9.43
CA ALA A 30 23.95 -12.14 8.12
C ALA A 30 24.00 -13.27 7.08
N ARG A 31 24.34 -14.50 7.49
CA ARG A 31 24.27 -15.68 6.61
C ARG A 31 22.83 -16.08 6.34
N GLN A 32 21.99 -16.11 7.37
CA GLN A 32 20.57 -16.42 7.22
C GLN A 32 19.85 -15.42 6.30
N VAL A 33 20.17 -14.13 6.41
CA VAL A 33 19.65 -13.08 5.52
C VAL A 33 20.19 -13.23 4.10
N ALA A 34 21.44 -13.65 3.91
CA ALA A 34 22.00 -13.87 2.57
C ALA A 34 21.40 -15.10 1.86
N ASP A 35 21.08 -16.15 2.63
CA ASP A 35 20.47 -17.39 2.15
C ASP A 35 18.98 -17.23 1.80
N ASP A 36 18.27 -16.32 2.46
CA ASP A 36 16.87 -15.99 2.16
C ASP A 36 16.74 -14.74 1.26
N THR A 37 16.25 -14.96 0.03
CA THR A 37 16.12 -13.89 -0.97
C THR A 37 15.12 -12.80 -0.55
N ALA A 38 14.04 -13.16 0.15
CA ALA A 38 13.02 -12.20 0.57
C ALA A 38 13.57 -11.30 1.68
N SER A 39 14.22 -11.89 2.69
CA SER A 39 14.90 -11.14 3.76
C SER A 39 16.01 -10.23 3.20
N ALA A 40 16.83 -10.73 2.27
CA ALA A 40 17.85 -9.91 1.61
C ALA A 40 17.27 -8.66 0.94
N GLN A 41 16.12 -8.77 0.27
CA GLN A 41 15.47 -7.63 -0.39
C GLN A 41 14.98 -6.58 0.61
N SER A 42 14.37 -7.01 1.72
CA SER A 42 13.94 -6.12 2.80
C SER A 42 15.12 -5.38 3.45
N TRP A 43 16.21 -6.09 3.73
CA TRP A 43 17.42 -5.50 4.29
C TRP A 43 18.14 -4.55 3.33
N TYR A 44 18.12 -4.85 2.04
CA TYR A 44 18.66 -3.96 1.01
C TYR A 44 17.85 -2.66 0.91
N ALA A 45 16.52 -2.74 0.93
CA ALA A 45 15.65 -1.56 0.92
C ALA A 45 15.87 -0.68 2.17
N TYR A 46 15.97 -1.30 3.35
CA TYR A 46 16.32 -0.60 4.59
C TYR A 46 17.68 0.08 4.48
N TRP A 47 18.72 -0.63 4.04
CA TRP A 47 20.06 -0.06 3.91
C TRP A 47 20.10 1.13 2.94
N VAL A 48 19.43 1.04 1.78
CA VAL A 48 19.31 2.15 0.82
C VAL A 48 18.64 3.37 1.47
N SER A 49 17.61 3.16 2.30
CA SER A 49 16.92 4.27 3.00
C SER A 49 17.79 4.97 4.05
N THR A 50 18.80 4.28 4.59
CA THR A 50 19.73 4.82 5.59
C THR A 50 20.95 5.53 4.99
N GLN A 51 21.13 5.48 3.66
CA GLN A 51 22.23 6.19 3.02
C GLN A 51 22.01 7.71 3.10
N PRO A 52 23.07 8.50 3.41
CA PRO A 52 22.98 9.94 3.39
C PRO A 52 22.58 10.45 2.01
N THR A 53 21.37 11.00 1.88
CA THR A 53 20.97 11.77 0.71
C THR A 53 21.79 13.05 0.70
N ALA A 54 22.46 13.34 -0.43
CA ALA A 54 23.18 14.60 -0.57
C ALA A 54 22.23 15.78 -0.31
N PRO A 55 22.65 16.80 0.47
CA PRO A 55 21.79 17.94 0.76
C PRO A 55 21.41 18.65 -0.56
N PRO A 56 20.15 19.10 -0.70
CA PRO A 56 19.74 19.85 -1.88
C PRO A 56 20.60 21.13 -2.02
N PRO A 57 20.99 21.51 -3.24
CA PRO A 57 21.77 22.73 -3.45
C PRO A 57 20.99 23.95 -2.93
N PRO A 58 21.68 24.98 -2.38
CA PRO A 58 21.03 26.15 -1.83
C PRO A 58 20.19 26.87 -2.89
N THR A 59 18.92 27.11 -2.57
CA THR A 59 17.94 27.85 -3.38
C THR A 59 18.42 29.29 -3.66
N GLY A 60 18.80 29.54 -4.91
CA GLY A 60 18.86 30.88 -5.49
C GLY A 60 17.45 31.41 -5.84
N PRO A 61 17.29 32.71 -6.11
CA PRO A 61 15.97 33.35 -6.18
C PRO A 61 15.12 32.83 -7.34
N ALA A 62 13.82 32.73 -7.05
CA ALA A 62 12.77 32.16 -7.88
C ALA A 62 12.68 32.77 -9.29
N TYR A 63 12.69 31.90 -10.30
CA TYR A 63 12.17 32.17 -11.63
C TYR A 63 11.13 31.09 -11.93
N ASP A 64 9.90 31.53 -12.24
CA ASP A 64 8.79 30.69 -12.69
C ASP A 64 9.21 29.82 -13.90
N ALA A 65 9.06 28.50 -13.77
CA ALA A 65 9.17 27.56 -14.88
C ALA A 65 7.94 26.62 -14.89
N PRO A 66 7.22 26.50 -16.03
CA PRO A 66 6.02 25.65 -16.15
C PRO A 66 6.38 24.14 -16.23
N PRO A 67 5.42 23.24 -15.92
CA PRO A 67 5.66 21.80 -15.82
C PRO A 67 5.97 21.12 -17.17
N PRO A 68 6.71 20.00 -17.19
CA PRO A 68 7.04 19.29 -18.42
C PRO A 68 5.82 18.56 -19.02
N ALA A 69 5.56 18.84 -20.30
CA ALA A 69 4.62 18.12 -21.14
C ALA A 69 5.28 16.87 -21.74
N TYR A 70 4.62 15.73 -21.61
CA TYR A 70 4.99 14.48 -22.28
C TYR A 70 4.10 14.33 -23.51
N ASP A 71 4.68 14.57 -24.69
CA ASP A 71 4.05 14.26 -25.97
C ASP A 71 5.12 13.61 -26.85
N ALA A 72 4.93 12.32 -27.16
CA ALA A 72 5.81 11.56 -28.05
C ALA A 72 4.94 10.79 -29.07
N PRO A 73 4.98 11.15 -30.36
CA PRO A 73 4.31 10.38 -31.41
C PRO A 73 5.21 9.25 -31.95
N PRO A 74 4.64 8.11 -32.40
CA PRO A 74 5.39 7.06 -33.09
C PRO A 74 5.70 7.44 -34.57
N PRO A 75 6.75 6.84 -35.17
CA PRO A 75 7.34 7.32 -36.42
C PRO A 75 6.57 6.90 -37.68
N ALA A 76 6.53 7.81 -38.65
CA ALA A 76 6.08 7.59 -40.01
C ALA A 76 7.14 6.85 -40.84
N TYR A 77 6.72 5.83 -41.59
CA TYR A 77 7.48 5.27 -42.70
C TYR A 77 6.88 5.78 -44.01
N ASP A 78 7.76 6.33 -44.84
CA ASP A 78 7.47 6.84 -46.18
C ASP A 78 8.31 5.99 -47.15
N THR A 79 7.73 5.55 -48.27
CA THR A 79 8.47 5.27 -49.52
C THR A 79 7.48 5.05 -50.68
N ALA A 80 7.55 5.96 -51.65
CA ALA A 80 6.86 5.99 -52.95
C ALA A 80 7.60 5.10 -54.00
N PRO A 81 7.43 5.22 -55.34
CA PRO A 81 6.41 5.91 -56.17
C PRO A 81 5.95 5.11 -57.44
N VAL A 82 5.14 5.77 -58.29
CA VAL A 82 5.26 5.86 -59.78
C VAL A 82 4.05 5.40 -60.64
N TYR A 83 3.37 6.40 -61.22
CA TYR A 83 2.72 6.56 -62.55
C TYR A 83 1.81 5.43 -63.10
N ALA A 84 0.66 5.67 -63.73
CA ALA A 84 0.47 6.52 -64.91
C ALA A 84 -1.03 6.59 -65.32
N THR A 85 -1.48 7.76 -65.78
CA THR A 85 -2.39 8.08 -66.92
C THR A 85 -3.65 7.21 -67.16
N GLN A 86 -4.85 7.72 -67.46
CA GLN A 86 -5.21 8.75 -68.43
C GLN A 86 -6.73 8.98 -68.38
N ALA A 87 -7.20 10.22 -68.48
CA ALA A 87 -8.58 10.57 -68.86
C ALA A 87 -8.71 10.48 -70.41
N PRO A 88 -9.90 10.41 -71.05
CA PRO A 88 -10.94 11.44 -70.91
C PRO A 88 -12.41 10.98 -71.01
N ALA A 89 -13.32 11.85 -70.56
CA ALA A 89 -14.73 11.88 -70.99
C ALA A 89 -14.83 12.38 -72.46
N PRO A 90 -15.94 12.23 -73.21
CA PRO A 90 -17.11 13.10 -72.98
C PRO A 90 -18.49 12.58 -73.50
N ALA A 91 -19.49 13.45 -73.30
CA ALA A 91 -20.65 13.72 -74.18
C ALA A 91 -21.98 12.98 -73.93
N GLY A 92 -22.95 13.74 -73.38
CA GLY A 92 -24.09 14.29 -74.13
C GLY A 92 -25.21 13.34 -74.62
N PRO A 93 -26.50 13.72 -74.51
CA PRO A 93 -27.64 12.84 -74.79
C PRO A 93 -28.07 12.87 -76.27
N PRO A 94 -28.82 11.85 -76.75
CA PRO A 94 -29.64 12.00 -77.95
C PRO A 94 -31.16 11.95 -77.67
N VAL A 95 -31.89 12.61 -78.58
CA VAL A 95 -33.31 12.92 -78.61
C VAL A 95 -33.92 12.32 -79.89
N TYR A 96 -34.94 11.44 -79.76
CA TYR A 96 -36.06 11.04 -80.70
C TYR A 96 -35.73 10.47 -82.11
N PRO A 97 -36.69 9.89 -82.92
CA PRO A 97 -38.16 9.67 -82.79
C PRO A 97 -38.73 8.27 -83.22
N GLY A 98 -40.01 7.98 -82.94
CA GLY A 98 -40.92 7.30 -83.91
C GLY A 98 -41.65 5.99 -83.55
N TYR A 99 -43.00 6.06 -83.51
CA TYR A 99 -44.06 5.09 -83.93
C TYR A 99 -44.05 3.64 -83.35
N THR A 100 -45.13 3.09 -82.76
CA THR A 100 -46.49 2.90 -83.29
C THR A 100 -47.47 2.51 -82.17
N ALA A 101 -48.77 2.75 -82.40
CA ALA A 101 -49.87 2.40 -81.53
C ALA A 101 -50.54 1.06 -81.91
N ALA A 102 -51.28 0.51 -80.91
CA ALA A 102 -52.39 -0.48 -80.96
C ALA A 102 -52.03 -1.99 -80.96
N PRO A 103 -52.88 -2.89 -80.40
CA PRO A 103 -54.29 -2.70 -80.01
C PRO A 103 -54.65 -3.08 -78.56
N ASP A 104 -55.88 -2.71 -78.19
CA ASP A 104 -56.57 -2.97 -76.92
C ASP A 104 -56.59 -4.45 -76.51
N GLY A 105 -55.99 -4.74 -75.35
CA GLY A 105 -56.22 -5.98 -74.61
C GLY A 105 -57.36 -5.79 -73.59
N PRO A 106 -58.20 -6.80 -73.35
CA PRO A 106 -59.38 -6.69 -72.48
C PRO A 106 -58.96 -6.30 -71.06
N PRO A 107 -59.85 -5.67 -70.24
CA PRO A 107 -59.49 -5.18 -68.92
C PRO A 107 -59.13 -6.35 -68.00
N GLY A 108 -57.84 -6.67 -67.93
CA GLY A 108 -57.28 -7.58 -66.95
C GLY A 108 -57.52 -6.97 -65.58
N GLN A 109 -58.24 -7.69 -64.72
CA GLN A 109 -58.50 -7.31 -63.34
C GLN A 109 -57.25 -6.66 -62.73
N LYS A 110 -57.41 -5.48 -62.12
CA LYS A 110 -56.39 -4.86 -61.27
C LYS A 110 -56.12 -5.80 -60.10
N ARG A 111 -55.28 -6.79 -60.34
CA ARG A 111 -54.75 -7.70 -59.34
C ARG A 111 -54.04 -6.78 -58.35
N ARG A 112 -54.39 -6.89 -57.06
CA ARG A 112 -53.85 -6.05 -55.97
C ARG A 112 -52.35 -6.31 -55.72
N VAL A 113 -51.57 -6.59 -56.78
CA VAL A 113 -50.17 -6.98 -56.75
C VAL A 113 -49.34 -5.90 -56.06
N GLY A 114 -49.56 -4.62 -56.38
CA GLY A 114 -48.86 -3.51 -55.69
C GLY A 114 -49.15 -3.45 -54.19
N LEU A 115 -50.38 -3.77 -53.77
CA LEU A 115 -50.75 -3.83 -52.36
C LEU A 115 -50.09 -5.03 -51.66
N TRP A 116 -50.07 -6.21 -52.30
CA TRP A 116 -49.40 -7.41 -51.76
C TRP A 116 -47.89 -7.26 -51.71
N VAL A 117 -47.28 -6.58 -52.68
CA VAL A 117 -45.85 -6.24 -52.67
C VAL A 117 -45.55 -5.28 -51.52
N ALA A 118 -46.35 -4.22 -51.34
CA ALA A 118 -46.19 -3.30 -50.22
C ALA A 118 -46.35 -4.00 -48.86
N LEU A 119 -47.35 -4.89 -48.71
CA LEU A 119 -47.59 -5.66 -47.50
C LEU A 119 -46.46 -6.67 -47.21
N SER A 120 -45.89 -7.28 -48.26
CA SER A 120 -44.71 -8.15 -48.14
C SER A 120 -43.47 -7.38 -47.72
N ILE A 121 -43.27 -6.16 -48.24
CA ILE A 121 -42.14 -5.30 -47.86
C ILE A 121 -42.28 -4.86 -46.40
N VAL A 122 -43.47 -4.41 -45.98
CA VAL A 122 -43.74 -4.02 -44.59
C VAL A 122 -43.58 -5.22 -43.65
N GLY A 123 -44.09 -6.40 -44.03
CA GLY A 123 -43.92 -7.62 -43.27
C GLY A 123 -42.45 -8.02 -43.11
N ALA A 124 -41.66 -7.94 -44.19
CA ALA A 124 -40.22 -8.21 -44.14
C ALA A 124 -39.48 -7.21 -43.24
N LEU A 125 -39.82 -5.92 -43.29
CA LEU A 125 -39.22 -4.89 -42.42
C LEU A 125 -39.52 -5.14 -40.94
N LEU A 126 -40.76 -5.50 -40.60
CA LEU A 126 -41.12 -5.86 -39.22
C LEU A 126 -40.38 -7.12 -38.76
N LEU A 127 -40.22 -8.11 -39.63
CA LEU A 127 -39.51 -9.34 -39.32
C LEU A 127 -38.01 -9.09 -39.11
N ILE A 128 -37.39 -8.27 -39.96
CA ILE A 128 -36.00 -7.83 -39.79
C ILE A 128 -35.85 -7.07 -38.46
N ALA A 129 -36.76 -6.13 -38.16
CA ALA A 129 -36.73 -5.40 -36.89
C ALA A 129 -36.82 -6.34 -35.67
N ALA A 130 -37.72 -7.34 -35.72
CA ALA A 130 -37.84 -8.34 -34.66
C ALA A 130 -36.56 -9.18 -34.49
N ILE A 131 -35.94 -9.61 -35.60
CA ILE A 131 -34.67 -10.35 -35.57
C ILE A 131 -33.56 -9.51 -34.92
N VAL A 132 -33.45 -8.23 -35.28
CA VAL A 132 -32.44 -7.32 -34.71
C VAL A 132 -32.63 -7.16 -33.21
N VAL A 133 -33.87 -7.02 -32.73
CA VAL A 133 -34.16 -6.93 -31.30
C VAL A 133 -33.75 -8.21 -30.57
N ILE A 134 -34.13 -9.38 -31.07
CA ILE A 134 -33.76 -10.67 -30.45
C ILE A 134 -32.25 -10.84 -30.41
N PHE A 135 -31.56 -10.54 -31.51
CA PHE A 135 -30.10 -10.65 -31.58
C PHE A 135 -29.43 -9.71 -30.59
N ALA A 136 -29.91 -8.47 -30.46
CA ALA A 136 -29.38 -7.49 -29.50
C ALA A 136 -29.42 -8.00 -28.05
N PHE A 137 -30.56 -8.56 -27.61
CA PHE A 137 -30.69 -9.13 -26.26
C PHE A 137 -29.89 -10.43 -26.10
N ALA A 138 -29.86 -11.30 -27.12
CA ALA A 138 -29.17 -12.58 -27.05
C ALA A 138 -27.64 -12.45 -27.02
N THR A 139 -27.09 -11.38 -27.61
CA THR A 139 -25.64 -11.10 -27.63
C THR A 139 -25.23 -9.98 -26.68
N ALA A 140 -26.11 -9.58 -25.76
CA ALA A 140 -25.79 -8.55 -24.77
C ALA A 140 -24.66 -9.03 -23.86
N ARG A 141 -23.67 -8.17 -23.62
CA ARG A 141 -22.61 -8.44 -22.64
C ARG A 141 -23.03 -7.84 -21.31
N HIS A 142 -23.01 -8.66 -20.27
CA HIS A 142 -23.31 -8.27 -18.90
C HIS A 142 -22.03 -8.38 -18.06
N TRP A 143 -21.76 -7.37 -17.24
CA TRP A 143 -20.70 -7.45 -16.23
C TRP A 143 -21.08 -6.62 -15.02
N THR A 144 -20.40 -6.89 -13.91
CA THR A 144 -20.50 -6.08 -12.70
C THR A 144 -19.46 -4.97 -12.79
N LYS A 145 -19.92 -3.73 -12.89
CA LYS A 145 -19.07 -2.56 -12.89
C LYS A 145 -18.98 -2.00 -11.48
N THR A 146 -17.75 -1.76 -11.03
CA THR A 146 -17.49 -1.14 -9.73
C THR A 146 -17.48 0.37 -9.89
N ASP A 147 -18.47 1.05 -9.28
CA ASP A 147 -18.56 2.52 -9.31
C ASP A 147 -17.67 3.14 -8.25
N VAL A 148 -17.72 2.55 -7.04
CA VAL A 148 -16.89 2.94 -5.92
C VAL A 148 -16.16 1.69 -5.45
N PRO A 149 -14.82 1.67 -5.48
CA PRO A 149 -14.05 0.53 -5.00
C PRO A 149 -14.32 0.32 -3.50
N GLU A 150 -14.08 -0.91 -3.05
CA GLU A 150 -14.09 -1.23 -1.63
C GLU A 150 -13.09 -0.35 -0.88
N GLN A 151 -13.54 0.23 0.23
CA GLN A 151 -12.67 0.96 1.14
C GLN A 151 -12.31 0.01 2.28
N PRO A 152 -11.08 -0.53 2.28
CA PRO A 152 -10.66 -1.44 3.35
C PRO A 152 -10.58 -0.67 4.66
N GLU A 153 -10.89 -1.38 5.74
CA GLU A 153 -10.81 -0.86 7.10
C GLU A 153 -9.40 -0.34 7.41
N THR A 154 -9.34 0.83 8.03
CA THR A 154 -8.09 1.40 8.51
C THR A 154 -7.94 1.21 10.01
N PHE A 155 -6.68 1.13 10.45
CA PHE A 155 -6.33 0.90 11.84
C PHE A 155 -5.48 2.05 12.36
N ARG A 156 -5.70 2.42 13.62
CA ARG A 156 -4.83 3.35 14.36
C ARG A 156 -4.17 2.64 15.53
N SER A 157 -2.94 3.05 15.81
CA SER A 157 -2.20 2.57 16.97
C SER A 157 -2.65 3.34 18.21
N GLU A 158 -3.01 2.62 19.26
CA GLU A 158 -3.37 3.18 20.57
C GLU A 158 -2.47 2.56 21.64
N GLU A 159 -1.86 3.42 22.46
CA GLU A 159 -1.09 3.03 23.64
C GLU A 159 -2.05 2.76 24.80
N TYR A 160 -1.81 1.68 25.55
CA TYR A 160 -2.58 1.34 26.74
C TYR A 160 -1.68 0.80 27.85
N GLU A 161 -2.06 1.07 29.11
CA GLU A 161 -1.39 0.50 30.28
C GLU A 161 -1.72 -0.99 30.39
N THR A 162 -0.70 -1.84 30.51
CA THR A 162 -0.88 -3.30 30.61
C THR A 162 -1.40 -3.74 31.98
N GLY A 163 -1.35 -2.84 32.97
CA GLY A 163 -1.59 -3.12 34.39
C GLY A 163 -0.34 -3.60 35.13
N ARG A 164 0.78 -3.82 34.42
CA ARG A 164 2.07 -4.16 35.00
C ARG A 164 2.95 -2.92 35.10
N TYR A 165 3.97 -3.00 35.94
CA TYR A 165 4.93 -1.93 36.17
C TYR A 165 6.36 -2.39 35.90
N ASP A 166 7.11 -1.55 35.20
CA ASP A 166 8.56 -1.68 35.11
C ASP A 166 9.24 -0.91 36.25
N VAL A 167 10.38 -1.40 36.69
CA VAL A 167 11.17 -0.80 37.76
C VAL A 167 12.58 -0.62 37.25
N THR A 168 13.12 0.57 37.46
CA THR A 168 14.48 0.95 37.09
C THR A 168 15.23 1.43 38.32
N MET A 169 16.55 1.26 38.31
CA MET A 169 17.44 1.81 39.33
C MET A 169 18.23 2.95 38.70
N ASP A 170 18.24 4.12 39.34
CA ASP A 170 19.11 5.21 38.92
C ASP A 170 20.52 5.06 39.52
N ASP A 171 21.40 6.02 39.22
CA ASP A 171 22.76 6.08 39.77
C ASP A 171 22.84 6.91 41.08
N VAL A 172 21.70 7.29 41.66
CA VAL A 172 21.63 8.16 42.85
C VAL A 172 21.47 7.30 44.10
N ASN A 173 22.60 7.09 44.78
CA ASN A 173 22.60 6.30 46.02
C ASN A 173 21.71 6.96 47.09
N PRO A 174 20.74 6.24 47.66
CA PRO A 174 19.87 6.79 48.70
C PRO A 174 20.62 7.06 50.01
N CYS A 175 21.81 6.49 50.19
CA CYS A 175 22.64 6.67 51.37
C CYS A 175 23.71 7.75 51.20
N SER A 176 24.25 8.21 52.32
CA SER A 176 25.39 9.14 52.39
C SER A 176 26.57 8.52 53.14
N VAL A 177 27.79 8.91 52.79
CA VAL A 177 28.99 8.52 53.55
C VAL A 177 28.88 9.07 54.97
N ASN A 178 29.28 8.27 55.96
CA ASN A 178 29.17 8.58 57.39
C ASN A 178 27.72 8.75 57.89
N GLN A 179 26.74 8.27 57.13
CA GLN A 179 25.38 8.05 57.62
C GLN A 179 25.35 6.80 58.50
N ASP A 180 24.47 6.80 59.50
CA ASP A 180 24.15 5.61 60.27
C ASP A 180 23.69 4.46 59.35
N TRP A 181 24.18 3.25 59.60
CA TRP A 181 23.92 2.11 58.74
C TRP A 181 22.44 1.69 58.73
N THR A 182 21.78 1.74 59.89
CA THR A 182 20.35 1.46 60.00
C THR A 182 19.54 2.50 59.22
N ASP A 183 19.90 3.78 59.30
CA ASP A 183 19.23 4.84 58.53
C ASP A 183 19.38 4.64 57.01
N CYS A 184 20.58 4.29 56.54
CA CYS A 184 20.83 3.97 55.13
C CYS A 184 19.98 2.77 54.67
N THR A 185 19.95 1.71 55.47
CA THR A 185 19.14 0.50 55.19
C THR A 185 17.65 0.85 55.12
N ASN A 186 17.15 1.71 56.01
CA ASN A 186 15.76 2.16 56.00
C ASN A 186 15.40 2.98 54.76
N LEU A 187 16.33 3.79 54.24
CA LEU A 187 16.11 4.51 52.97
C LEU A 187 16.03 3.54 51.78
N MET A 188 16.88 2.52 51.74
CA MET A 188 16.79 1.46 50.72
C MET A 188 15.46 0.68 50.82
N VAL A 189 15.02 0.34 52.04
CA VAL A 189 13.69 -0.27 52.27
C VAL A 189 12.57 0.64 51.77
N ALA A 190 12.67 1.96 51.97
CA ALA A 190 11.65 2.91 51.55
C ALA A 190 11.50 2.96 50.02
N THR A 191 12.60 3.04 49.28
CA THR A 191 12.55 3.04 47.81
C THR A 191 12.10 1.69 47.25
N TYR A 192 12.52 0.57 47.84
CA TYR A 192 12.02 -0.76 47.51
C TYR A 192 10.51 -0.87 47.73
N THR A 193 10.01 -0.44 48.88
CA THR A 193 8.58 -0.51 49.20
C THR A 193 7.76 0.35 48.25
N ALA A 194 8.25 1.54 47.91
CA ALA A 194 7.57 2.45 46.99
C ALA A 194 7.50 1.90 45.54
N ALA A 195 8.56 1.22 45.08
CA ALA A 195 8.66 0.77 43.70
C ALA A 195 8.19 -0.67 43.46
N CYS A 196 8.40 -1.58 44.41
CA CYS A 196 8.29 -3.03 44.18
C CYS A 196 7.13 -3.73 44.91
N VAL A 197 6.57 -3.12 45.96
CA VAL A 197 5.55 -3.77 46.81
C VAL A 197 4.14 -3.43 46.32
N ASP A 198 3.21 -4.39 46.49
CA ASP A 198 1.78 -4.29 46.17
C ASP A 198 1.44 -3.92 44.71
N VAL A 199 2.30 -4.30 43.76
CA VAL A 199 2.08 -4.09 42.32
C VAL A 199 2.42 -5.33 41.50
N GLU A 200 1.80 -5.46 40.33
CA GLU A 200 2.18 -6.46 39.34
C GLU A 200 3.37 -5.95 38.54
N LEU A 201 4.46 -6.71 38.51
CA LEU A 201 5.74 -6.28 37.92
C LEU A 201 6.00 -6.95 36.57
N THR A 202 6.80 -6.29 35.73
CA THR A 202 7.44 -6.92 34.57
C THR A 202 8.43 -8.00 35.04
N GLU A 203 8.83 -8.91 34.14
CA GLU A 203 9.80 -9.95 34.48
C GLU A 203 11.18 -9.35 34.84
N SER A 204 11.60 -8.31 34.11
CA SER A 204 12.80 -7.53 34.40
C SER A 204 12.71 -6.86 35.77
N ALA A 205 11.61 -6.17 36.05
CA ALA A 205 11.38 -5.50 37.33
C ALA A 205 11.34 -6.48 38.50
N THR A 206 10.72 -7.65 38.33
CA THR A 206 10.66 -8.70 39.35
C THR A 206 12.07 -9.15 39.76
N ARG A 207 12.95 -9.37 38.79
CA ARG A 207 14.34 -9.75 39.04
C ARG A 207 15.12 -8.63 39.71
N LEU A 208 14.99 -7.39 39.24
CA LEU A 208 15.64 -6.23 39.85
C LEU A 208 15.20 -6.05 41.32
N CYS A 209 13.90 -6.10 41.58
CA CYS A 209 13.34 -5.99 42.92
C CYS A 209 13.79 -7.14 43.84
N ALA A 210 13.91 -8.37 43.32
CA ALA A 210 14.43 -9.51 44.08
C ALA A 210 15.91 -9.29 44.45
N GLU A 211 16.75 -8.89 43.50
CA GLU A 211 18.16 -8.57 43.74
C GLU A 211 18.32 -7.43 44.75
N TYR A 212 17.50 -6.38 44.65
CA TYR A 212 17.49 -5.25 45.57
C TYR A 212 17.06 -5.67 46.99
N SER A 213 16.03 -6.52 47.11
CA SER A 213 15.56 -7.04 48.39
C SER A 213 16.61 -7.91 49.08
N ALA A 214 17.33 -8.72 48.32
CA ALA A 214 18.41 -9.54 48.86
C ALA A 214 19.57 -8.68 49.38
N ALA A 215 19.90 -7.58 48.69
CA ALA A 215 20.90 -6.63 49.15
C ALA A 215 20.49 -5.93 50.45
N ILE A 216 19.21 -5.54 50.57
CA ILE A 216 18.67 -5.00 51.82
C ILE A 216 18.81 -6.01 52.96
N ASP A 217 18.49 -7.29 52.73
CA ASP A 217 18.59 -8.32 53.76
C ASP A 217 20.04 -8.59 54.16
N GLU A 218 20.98 -8.56 53.22
CA GLU A 218 22.41 -8.59 53.51
C GLU A 218 22.85 -7.39 54.35
N MET A 219 22.39 -6.18 54.04
CA MET A 219 22.69 -4.99 54.82
C MET A 219 22.16 -5.09 56.25
N LYS A 220 20.92 -5.55 56.42
CA LYS A 220 20.33 -5.79 57.74
C LYS A 220 21.11 -6.84 58.54
N ALA A 221 21.63 -7.87 57.89
CA ALA A 221 22.42 -8.92 58.55
C ALA A 221 23.79 -8.43 59.02
N GLN A 222 24.34 -7.38 58.39
CA GLN A 222 25.61 -6.76 58.76
C GLN A 222 25.46 -5.58 59.75
N ASP A 223 24.23 -5.23 60.11
CA ASP A 223 23.94 -4.10 60.99
C ASP A 223 24.44 -4.33 62.43
N GLY A 224 24.88 -3.25 63.09
CA GLY A 224 25.44 -3.29 64.43
C GLY A 224 25.59 -1.90 65.05
N ASP A 225 25.62 -1.83 66.38
CA ASP A 225 25.71 -0.58 67.11
C ASP A 225 26.95 0.24 66.71
N GLY A 226 26.73 1.47 66.26
CA GLY A 226 27.79 2.40 65.85
C GLY A 226 28.37 2.13 64.46
N TYR A 227 27.67 1.39 63.60
CA TYR A 227 28.08 1.14 62.23
C TYR A 227 27.65 2.30 61.33
N PHE A 228 28.58 2.75 60.48
CA PHE A 228 28.35 3.86 59.56
C PHE A 228 28.75 3.47 58.14
N VAL A 229 28.10 4.06 57.16
CA VAL A 229 28.40 3.86 55.73
C VAL A 229 29.81 4.36 55.43
N ALA A 230 30.72 3.43 55.13
CA ALA A 230 32.11 3.74 54.81
C ALA A 230 32.29 4.21 53.35
N THR A 231 31.59 3.59 52.41
CA THR A 231 31.64 3.90 50.97
C THR A 231 30.26 3.71 50.35
N LEU A 232 29.94 4.50 49.33
CA LEU A 232 28.71 4.31 48.55
C LEU A 232 28.92 3.15 47.57
N GLY A 233 28.04 2.15 47.64
CA GLY A 233 27.99 1.06 46.67
C GLY A 233 27.33 1.49 45.35
N SER A 234 27.07 0.53 44.47
CA SER A 234 26.44 0.77 43.16
C SER A 234 24.90 0.85 43.20
N TYR A 235 24.29 0.69 44.36
CA TYR A 235 22.84 0.73 44.49
C TYR A 235 22.34 2.18 44.48
N GLY A 236 21.41 2.47 43.57
CA GLY A 236 20.66 3.72 43.52
C GLY A 236 19.23 3.60 44.01
N SER A 237 18.44 4.62 43.70
CA SER A 237 17.03 4.71 44.02
C SER A 237 16.21 4.00 42.95
N LEU A 238 15.18 3.27 43.38
CA LEU A 238 14.26 2.58 42.50
C LEU A 238 13.10 3.50 42.08
N HIS A 239 12.78 3.46 40.79
CA HIS A 239 11.69 4.20 40.17
C HIS A 239 10.75 3.25 39.44
N ARG A 240 9.45 3.47 39.62
CA ARG A 240 8.39 2.68 39.00
C ARG A 240 7.70 3.46 37.89
N THR A 241 7.53 2.82 36.74
CA THR A 241 6.78 3.36 35.60
C THR A 241 5.77 2.31 35.11
N PRO A 242 4.52 2.67 34.78
CA PRO A 242 3.58 1.72 34.19
C PRO A 242 4.12 1.20 32.86
N GLU A 243 3.97 -0.10 32.62
CA GLU A 243 4.27 -0.71 31.32
C GLU A 243 3.17 -0.32 30.33
N ILE A 244 3.59 0.25 29.20
CA ILE A 244 2.73 0.66 28.10
C ILE A 244 2.94 -0.32 26.95
N ASP A 245 1.85 -0.82 26.40
CA ASP A 245 1.84 -1.62 25.19
C ASP A 245 0.98 -0.95 24.10
N THR A 246 1.12 -1.41 22.87
CA THR A 246 0.42 -0.87 21.70
C THR A 246 -0.57 -1.88 21.16
N ARG A 247 -1.78 -1.42 20.84
CA ARG A 247 -2.77 -2.23 20.12
C ARG A 247 -3.26 -1.48 18.89
N GLN A 248 -3.57 -2.25 17.85
CA GLN A 248 -4.26 -1.71 16.69
C GLN A 248 -5.76 -1.68 16.97
N VAL A 249 -6.35 -0.50 16.83
CA VAL A 249 -7.78 -0.26 16.99
C VAL A 249 -8.35 0.09 15.62
N SER A 250 -9.41 -0.62 15.24
CA SER A 250 -10.16 -0.33 14.02
C SER A 250 -10.78 1.07 14.10
N ASN A 251 -10.81 1.75 12.95
CA ASN A 251 -11.51 3.03 12.80
C ASN A 251 -13.00 2.86 12.43
N ASP A 252 -13.49 1.62 12.31
CA ASP A 252 -14.87 1.26 11.92
C ASP A 252 -15.33 1.98 10.63
N ASP A 253 -14.41 2.07 9.67
CA ASP A 253 -14.54 2.84 8.43
C ASP A 253 -14.58 1.96 7.16
N TYR A 254 -14.86 0.66 7.33
CA TYR A 254 -15.05 -0.25 6.21
C TYR A 254 -16.28 0.15 5.38
N GLU A 255 -16.10 0.34 4.08
CA GLU A 255 -17.20 0.48 3.13
C GLU A 255 -17.09 -0.56 2.00
N PRO A 256 -18.14 -1.37 1.76
CA PRO A 256 -18.13 -2.34 0.67
C PRO A 256 -18.14 -1.64 -0.69
N ALA A 257 -17.61 -2.33 -1.71
CA ALA A 257 -17.66 -1.83 -3.07
C ALA A 257 -19.12 -1.59 -3.52
N VAL A 258 -19.38 -0.41 -4.07
CA VAL A 258 -20.67 -0.11 -4.73
C VAL A 258 -20.54 -0.55 -6.17
N THR A 259 -21.42 -1.48 -6.57
CA THR A 259 -21.41 -2.07 -7.90
C THR A 259 -22.79 -2.02 -8.54
N HIS A 260 -22.83 -1.96 -9.87
CA HIS A 260 -24.04 -2.14 -10.64
C HIS A 260 -23.82 -3.12 -11.80
N GLU A 261 -24.90 -3.67 -12.32
CA GLU A 261 -24.87 -4.47 -13.53
C GLU A 261 -24.84 -3.55 -14.76
N ALA A 262 -23.74 -3.60 -15.49
CA ALA A 262 -23.57 -2.90 -16.76
C ALA A 262 -23.92 -3.84 -17.92
N VAL A 263 -24.63 -3.29 -18.92
CA VAL A 263 -25.10 -4.05 -20.08
C VAL A 263 -24.74 -3.33 -21.38
N CYS A 264 -24.08 -4.06 -22.28
CA CYS A 264 -23.78 -3.60 -23.63
C CYS A 264 -24.57 -4.40 -24.67
N TYR A 265 -25.50 -3.74 -25.37
CA TYR A 265 -26.23 -4.30 -26.50
C TYR A 265 -25.51 -3.97 -27.81
N LEU A 266 -25.38 -4.97 -28.68
CA LEU A 266 -24.81 -4.85 -30.02
C LEU A 266 -23.38 -4.25 -30.10
N GLY A 267 -22.69 -4.10 -28.98
CA GLY A 267 -21.35 -3.51 -28.90
C GLY A 267 -21.30 -1.98 -28.85
N PHE A 268 -22.44 -1.28 -28.81
CA PHE A 268 -22.45 0.19 -28.80
C PHE A 268 -23.65 0.85 -28.09
N ILE A 269 -24.66 0.10 -27.64
CA ILE A 269 -25.82 0.64 -26.94
C ILE A 269 -25.74 0.22 -25.46
N GLY A 270 -25.69 1.19 -24.56
CA GLY A 270 -25.51 0.96 -23.13
C GLY A 270 -24.09 1.27 -22.67
N GLU A 271 -23.68 0.68 -21.56
CA GLU A 271 -22.29 0.75 -21.10
C GLU A 271 -21.54 -0.36 -21.78
N CYS A 272 -20.45 -0.07 -22.48
CA CYS A 272 -19.72 -1.00 -23.38
C CYS A 272 -18.22 -1.14 -23.07
N GLU A 273 -17.78 -0.64 -21.91
CA GLU A 273 -16.38 -0.63 -21.42
C GLU A 273 -16.18 -1.37 -20.10
#